data_AF-A0A536YIB8-F1
#
_entry.id   AF-A0A536YIB8-F1
#
_cell.length_a   1.000
_cell.length_b   1.000
_cell.length_c   1.000
_cell.angle_alpha   90.00
_cell.angle_beta   90.00
_cell.angle_gamma   90.00
#
_symmetry.space_group_name_H-M   'P 1'
#
loop_
_entity.id
_entity.type
_entity.pdbx_description
1 polymer ?
#
loop_
_entity_poly.entity_id
_entity_poly.type
_entity_poly.pdbx_seq_one_letter_code
_entity_poly.pdbx_strand_id
1 'polypeptide(L)'
;MKTSLKIFYAALALALVTACADPLIKDTRALLNEGRTDEALASLEKATRENPQNHAYRSEYFRLREFATAQWLVQAESLRTTAQFEAANELYRRVLKYDAANARATQGLAQMEMDVRHRALLGEVDKLVKAERYRDARDVLAPVLAENPAQREARQLQRLIEEKTTKPAVALLQLRSSVTKPISLELKDVPLRTVFDVIARAANLNFLFDKDVRADLRTTIVVRDAQVEDVIKLILATNQLEQKVLNETTALIYPNTPQKLREYQDLVVKSFYIANADVRQTANLIRTILKTRDIFIDEKLNLLVMKDTPNAIRLAEKLIAAQDI
;
A
#
# COMPACT_ATOMS: atom_id res chain seq x y z
N MET A 1 -2.30 64.28 -70.07
CA MET A 1 -3.46 63.37 -69.80
C MET A 1 -3.09 61.96 -69.33
N LYS A 2 -1.99 61.32 -69.77
CA LYS A 2 -1.66 59.93 -69.35
C LYS A 2 -1.03 59.80 -67.94
N THR A 3 -0.43 60.86 -67.39
CA THR A 3 0.21 60.86 -66.06
C THR A 3 -0.80 61.02 -64.91
N SER A 4 -1.82 61.86 -65.08
CA SER A 4 -2.87 62.06 -64.07
C SER A 4 -3.73 60.82 -63.83
N LEU A 5 -3.93 59.99 -64.86
CA LEU A 5 -4.70 58.75 -64.77
C LEU A 5 -3.95 57.66 -63.96
N LYS A 6 -2.61 57.57 -64.09
CA LYS A 6 -1.79 56.62 -63.32
C LYS A 6 -1.70 56.97 -61.83
N ILE A 7 -1.69 58.26 -61.50
CA ILE A 7 -1.68 58.74 -60.10
C ILE A 7 -3.05 58.44 -59.44
N PHE A 8 -4.15 58.55 -60.19
CA PHE A 8 -5.49 58.21 -59.70
C PHE A 8 -5.66 56.70 -59.42
N TYR A 9 -5.14 55.84 -60.29
CA TYR A 9 -5.13 54.38 -60.05
C TYR A 9 -4.19 53.97 -58.92
N ALA A 10 -3.06 54.65 -58.74
CA ALA A 10 -2.16 54.41 -57.61
C ALA A 10 -2.76 54.85 -56.27
N ALA A 11 -3.50 55.97 -56.24
CA ALA A 11 -4.24 56.42 -55.05
C ALA A 11 -5.45 55.52 -54.72
N LEU A 12 -6.15 55.01 -55.73
CA LEU A 12 -7.25 54.05 -55.56
C LEU A 12 -6.76 52.67 -55.11
N ALA A 13 -5.58 52.25 -55.56
CA ALA A 13 -4.94 51.01 -55.10
C ALA A 13 -4.38 51.13 -53.67
N LEU A 14 -3.93 52.32 -53.24
CA LEU A 14 -3.45 52.55 -51.87
C LEU A 14 -4.61 52.68 -50.86
N ALA A 15 -5.81 53.07 -51.31
CA ALA A 15 -7.02 53.09 -50.50
C ALA A 15 -7.66 51.71 -50.28
N LEU A 16 -7.26 50.69 -51.05
CA LEU A 16 -7.76 49.31 -50.92
C LEU A 16 -6.89 48.42 -50.01
N VAL A 17 -5.78 48.94 -49.46
CA VAL A 17 -4.87 48.22 -48.54
C VAL A 17 -4.90 48.80 -47.13
N THR A 18 -5.89 49.64 -46.78
CA THR A 18 -6.25 49.79 -45.37
C THR A 18 -6.87 48.46 -44.94
N ALA A 19 -6.02 47.55 -44.48
CA ALA A 19 -6.44 46.38 -43.73
C ALA A 19 -7.41 46.87 -42.65
N CYS A 20 -8.71 46.60 -42.85
CA CYS A 20 -9.73 46.86 -41.86
C CYS A 20 -9.44 45.95 -40.67
N ALA A 21 -8.55 46.41 -39.79
CA ALA A 21 -8.41 45.86 -38.45
C ALA A 21 -9.73 46.18 -37.75
N ASP A 22 -10.60 45.19 -37.68
CA ASP A 22 -11.89 45.30 -37.01
C ASP A 22 -11.68 45.83 -35.57
N PRO A 23 -12.28 46.97 -35.20
CA PRO A 23 -12.07 47.60 -33.89
C PRO A 23 -12.31 46.62 -32.73
N LEU A 24 -13.32 45.76 -32.83
CA LEU A 24 -13.62 44.77 -31.79
C LEU A 24 -12.50 43.74 -31.63
N ILE A 25 -11.93 43.25 -32.74
CA ILE A 25 -10.82 42.30 -32.69
C ILE A 25 -9.57 42.95 -32.09
N LYS A 26 -9.36 44.25 -32.32
CA LYS A 26 -8.26 45.00 -31.70
C LYS A 26 -8.47 45.17 -30.20
N ASP A 27 -9.68 45.53 -29.77
CA ASP A 27 -10.02 45.74 -28.37
C ASP A 27 -9.95 44.45 -27.56
N THR A 28 -10.42 43.34 -28.14
CA THR A 28 -10.31 42.00 -27.51
C THR A 28 -8.86 41.57 -27.34
N ARG A 29 -7.96 41.90 -28.28
CA ARG A 29 -6.51 41.69 -28.11
C ARG A 29 -5.93 42.55 -27.00
N ALA A 30 -6.39 43.79 -26.83
CA ALA A 30 -5.97 44.64 -25.71
C ALA A 30 -6.42 44.05 -24.37
N LEU A 31 -7.68 43.61 -24.26
CA LEU A 31 -8.20 42.94 -23.07
C LEU A 31 -7.41 41.68 -22.70
N LEU A 32 -6.93 40.92 -23.69
CA LEU A 32 -6.07 39.76 -23.43
C LEU A 32 -4.71 40.13 -22.86
N ASN A 33 -4.10 41.20 -23.37
CA ASN A 33 -2.84 41.70 -22.83
C ASN A 33 -2.98 42.22 -21.39
N GLU A 34 -4.18 42.67 -21.01
CA GLU A 34 -4.53 43.07 -19.64
C GLU A 34 -4.93 41.88 -18.74
N GLY A 35 -4.95 40.64 -19.26
CA GLY A 35 -5.39 39.45 -18.53
C GLY A 35 -6.91 39.32 -18.37
N ARG A 36 -7.70 40.18 -19.02
CA ARG A 36 -9.17 40.23 -18.98
C ARG A 36 -9.79 39.29 -20.01
N THR A 37 -9.36 38.04 -19.99
CA THR A 37 -9.73 37.00 -20.97
C THR A 37 -11.23 36.72 -21.03
N ASP A 38 -11.93 36.76 -19.89
CA ASP A 38 -13.40 36.57 -19.87
C ASP A 38 -14.13 37.67 -20.63
N GLU A 39 -13.70 38.93 -20.45
CA GLU A 39 -14.35 40.07 -21.08
C GLU A 39 -14.11 40.07 -22.59
N ALA A 40 -12.90 39.70 -23.01
CA ALA A 40 -12.57 39.49 -24.42
C ALA A 40 -13.45 38.39 -25.05
N LEU A 41 -13.59 37.24 -24.37
CA LEU A 41 -14.44 36.14 -24.81
C LEU A 41 -15.92 36.51 -24.88
N ALA A 42 -16.46 37.13 -23.82
CA ALA A 42 -17.86 37.53 -23.77
C ALA A 42 -18.20 38.55 -24.87
N SER A 43 -17.28 39.47 -25.17
CA SER A 43 -17.46 40.46 -26.24
C SER A 43 -17.49 39.81 -27.63
N LEU A 44 -16.58 38.87 -27.90
CA LEU A 44 -16.57 38.11 -29.16
C LEU A 44 -17.77 37.15 -29.26
N GLU A 45 -18.17 36.53 -28.16
CA GLU A 45 -19.35 35.68 -28.11
C GLU A 45 -20.62 36.47 -28.45
N LYS A 46 -20.79 37.66 -27.84
CA LYS A 46 -21.89 38.56 -28.18
C LYS A 46 -21.87 38.94 -29.66
N ALA A 47 -20.72 39.34 -30.19
CA ALA A 47 -20.59 39.74 -31.59
C ALA A 47 -20.84 38.60 -32.58
N THR A 48 -20.48 37.37 -32.24
CA THR A 48 -20.79 36.18 -33.06
C THR A 48 -22.28 35.81 -33.04
N ARG A 49 -22.97 36.01 -31.90
CA ARG A 49 -24.43 35.84 -31.81
C ARG A 49 -25.18 36.92 -32.60
N GLU A 50 -24.74 38.17 -32.52
CA GLU A 50 -25.36 39.30 -33.23
C GLU A 50 -25.08 39.26 -34.74
N ASN A 51 -23.92 38.74 -35.17
CA ASN A 51 -23.54 38.65 -36.57
C ASN A 51 -23.07 37.23 -36.98
N PRO A 52 -23.97 36.24 -37.09
CA PRO A 52 -23.59 34.83 -37.34
C PRO A 52 -22.87 34.57 -38.67
N GLN A 53 -23.05 35.44 -39.66
CA GLN A 53 -22.41 35.33 -40.98
C GLN A 53 -20.99 35.94 -41.00
N ASN A 54 -20.59 36.68 -39.95
CA ASN A 54 -19.24 37.24 -39.88
C ASN A 54 -18.23 36.14 -39.51
N HIS A 55 -17.56 35.61 -40.53
CA HIS A 55 -16.55 34.57 -40.38
C HIS A 55 -15.33 35.00 -39.56
N ALA A 56 -14.96 36.29 -39.59
CA ALA A 56 -13.81 36.80 -38.84
C ALA A 56 -14.08 36.77 -37.32
N TYR A 57 -15.26 37.22 -36.87
CA TYR A 57 -15.66 37.14 -35.46
C TYR A 57 -15.74 35.70 -34.98
N ARG A 58 -16.32 34.80 -35.79
CA ARG A 58 -16.41 33.38 -35.45
C ARG A 58 -15.02 32.76 -35.30
N SER A 59 -14.13 33.00 -36.26
CA SER A 59 -12.78 32.47 -36.23
C SER A 59 -11.99 32.96 -35.02
N GLU A 60 -12.04 34.27 -34.73
CA GLU A 60 -11.35 34.83 -33.56
C GLU A 60 -11.97 34.37 -32.22
N TYR A 61 -13.29 34.26 -32.13
CA TYR A 61 -13.96 33.69 -30.95
C TYR A 61 -13.48 32.26 -30.67
N PHE A 62 -13.51 31.38 -31.68
CA PHE A 62 -13.05 30.00 -31.51
C PHE A 62 -11.57 29.94 -31.16
N ARG A 63 -10.72 30.72 -31.85
CA ARG A 63 -9.28 30.77 -31.56
C ARG A 63 -9.01 31.18 -30.12
N LEU A 64 -9.66 32.23 -29.65
CA LEU A 64 -9.48 32.71 -28.29
C LEU A 64 -10.05 31.71 -27.27
N ARG A 65 -11.21 31.13 -27.54
CA ARG A 65 -11.83 30.14 -26.67
C ARG A 65 -10.90 28.95 -26.48
N GLU A 66 -10.35 28.39 -27.55
CA GLU A 66 -9.41 27.25 -27.45
C GLU A 66 -8.14 27.61 -26.66
N PHE A 67 -7.61 28.83 -26.85
CA PHE A 67 -6.46 29.30 -26.07
C PHE A 67 -6.79 29.40 -24.57
N ALA A 68 -7.89 30.05 -24.23
CA ALA A 68 -8.30 30.27 -22.85
C ALA A 68 -8.66 28.96 -22.15
N THR A 69 -9.42 28.07 -22.80
CA THR A 69 -9.78 26.77 -22.22
C THR A 69 -8.56 25.91 -21.98
N ALA A 70 -7.60 25.86 -22.92
CA ALA A 70 -6.36 25.13 -22.72
C ALA A 70 -5.56 25.68 -21.52
N GLN A 71 -5.45 27.00 -21.40
CA GLN A 71 -4.75 27.65 -20.30
C GLN A 71 -5.42 27.37 -18.94
N TRP A 72 -6.74 27.52 -18.85
CA TRP A 72 -7.49 27.24 -17.61
C TRP A 72 -7.46 25.77 -17.22
N LEU A 73 -7.51 24.84 -18.18
CA LEU A 73 -7.39 23.41 -17.88
C LEU A 73 -6.03 23.05 -17.25
N VAL A 74 -4.94 23.65 -17.75
CA VAL A 74 -3.60 23.43 -17.17
C VAL A 74 -3.52 24.00 -15.74
N GLN A 75 -4.03 25.20 -15.52
CA GLN A 75 -4.07 25.81 -14.19
C GLN A 75 -4.95 25.00 -13.23
N ALA A 76 -6.12 24.55 -13.69
CA ALA A 76 -7.05 23.77 -12.90
C ALA A 76 -6.41 22.45 -12.42
N GLU A 77 -5.73 21.74 -13.32
CA GLU A 77 -5.04 20.50 -12.97
C GLU A 77 -3.89 20.73 -11.96
N SER A 78 -3.14 21.83 -12.11
CA SER A 78 -2.10 22.21 -11.15
C SER A 78 -2.67 22.51 -9.76
N LEU A 79 -3.82 23.18 -9.69
CA LEU A 79 -4.49 23.50 -8.43
C LEU A 79 -5.09 22.24 -7.78
N ARG A 80 -5.69 21.34 -8.58
CA ARG A 80 -6.21 20.05 -8.09
C ARG A 80 -5.11 19.19 -7.48
N THR A 81 -3.99 19.04 -8.18
CA THR A 81 -2.84 18.22 -7.71
C THR A 81 -2.16 18.82 -6.47
N THR A 82 -2.26 20.13 -6.26
CA THR A 82 -1.81 20.83 -5.05
C THR A 82 -2.92 21.01 -4.01
N ALA A 83 -4.03 20.29 -4.13
CA ALA A 83 -5.13 20.23 -3.17
C ALA A 83 -5.94 21.53 -2.99
N GLN A 84 -5.81 22.50 -3.90
CA GLN A 84 -6.58 23.75 -3.92
C GLN A 84 -7.88 23.55 -4.73
N PHE A 85 -8.80 22.78 -4.17
CA PHE A 85 -9.98 22.29 -4.90
C PHE A 85 -11.00 23.37 -5.26
N GLU A 86 -11.15 24.40 -4.44
CA GLU A 86 -12.09 25.50 -4.68
C GLU A 86 -11.69 26.29 -5.94
N ALA A 87 -10.43 26.72 -6.01
CA ALA A 87 -9.87 27.36 -7.20
C ALA A 87 -9.84 26.41 -8.41
N ALA A 88 -9.56 25.12 -8.14
CA ALA A 88 -9.85 23.95 -8.97
C ALA A 88 -11.14 24.06 -9.79
N ASN A 89 -12.20 23.98 -9.01
CA ASN A 89 -13.58 23.92 -9.43
C ASN A 89 -13.98 25.16 -10.24
N GLU A 90 -13.56 26.35 -9.79
CA GLU A 90 -13.85 27.60 -10.50
C GLU A 90 -13.33 27.58 -11.93
N LEU A 91 -12.09 27.13 -12.16
CA LEU A 91 -11.50 27.08 -13.49
C LEU A 91 -12.15 26.01 -14.39
N TYR A 92 -12.43 24.81 -13.87
CA TYR A 92 -13.13 23.80 -14.67
C TYR A 92 -14.55 24.26 -15.05
N ARG A 93 -15.28 24.88 -14.12
CA ARG A 93 -16.60 25.47 -14.41
C ARG A 93 -16.50 26.63 -15.40
N ARG A 94 -15.44 27.43 -15.33
CA ARG A 94 -15.16 28.50 -16.30
C ARG A 94 -14.92 27.94 -17.70
N VAL A 95 -14.23 26.81 -17.85
CA VAL A 95 -14.11 26.11 -19.14
C VAL A 95 -15.49 25.67 -19.65
N LEU A 96 -16.28 25.00 -18.80
CA LEU A 96 -17.61 24.50 -19.18
C LEU A 96 -18.62 25.62 -19.52
N LYS A 97 -18.42 26.84 -19.00
CA LYS A 97 -19.20 28.03 -19.37
C LYS A 97 -19.07 28.36 -20.87
N TYR A 98 -17.87 28.24 -21.45
CA TYR A 98 -17.62 28.58 -22.86
C TYR A 98 -17.57 27.37 -23.79
N ASP A 99 -17.25 26.19 -23.25
CA ASP A 99 -17.23 24.91 -23.96
C ASP A 99 -17.88 23.82 -23.10
N ALA A 100 -19.20 23.73 -23.16
CA ALA A 100 -19.99 22.80 -22.37
C ALA A 100 -19.71 21.32 -22.69
N ALA A 101 -19.18 21.02 -23.88
CA ALA A 101 -18.83 19.67 -24.32
C ALA A 101 -17.38 19.28 -23.97
N ASN A 102 -16.66 20.11 -23.21
CA ASN A 102 -15.26 19.86 -22.89
C ASN A 102 -15.09 18.66 -21.96
N ALA A 103 -14.73 17.50 -22.54
CA ALA A 103 -14.56 16.26 -21.80
C ALA A 103 -13.51 16.36 -20.67
N ARG A 104 -12.43 17.14 -20.89
CA ARG A 104 -11.35 17.31 -19.90
C ARG A 104 -11.84 18.05 -18.67
N ALA A 105 -12.66 19.08 -18.83
CA ALA A 105 -13.20 19.83 -17.70
C ALA A 105 -14.21 19.00 -16.89
N THR A 106 -15.10 18.27 -17.55
CA THR A 106 -16.04 17.36 -16.89
C THR A 106 -15.32 16.24 -16.13
N GLN A 107 -14.30 15.63 -16.73
CA GLN A 107 -13.47 14.62 -16.07
C GLN A 107 -12.71 15.20 -14.88
N GLY A 108 -12.17 16.42 -15.00
CA GLY A 108 -11.46 17.11 -13.92
C GLY A 108 -12.35 17.36 -12.70
N LEU A 109 -13.60 17.77 -12.91
CA LEU A 109 -14.58 17.94 -11.82
C LEU A 109 -14.91 16.61 -11.13
N ALA A 110 -15.14 15.54 -11.89
CA ALA A 110 -15.41 14.22 -11.33
C ALA A 110 -14.22 13.67 -10.53
N GLN A 111 -13.00 13.86 -11.04
CA GLN A 111 -11.77 13.46 -10.35
C GLN A 111 -11.59 14.23 -9.04
N MET A 112 -11.84 15.54 -9.05
CA MET A 112 -11.77 16.39 -7.86
C MET A 112 -12.80 15.98 -6.79
N GLU A 113 -14.03 15.64 -7.20
CA GLU A 113 -15.05 15.12 -6.27
C GLU A 113 -14.59 13.82 -5.59
N MET A 114 -13.95 12.93 -6.35
CA MET A 114 -13.31 11.73 -5.81
C MET A 114 -12.16 12.07 -4.85
N ASP A 115 -11.28 13.01 -5.20
CA ASP A 115 -10.15 13.41 -4.36
C ASP A 115 -10.62 13.97 -2.99
N VAL A 116 -11.67 14.80 -2.99
CA VAL A 116 -12.28 15.37 -1.79
C VAL A 116 -12.87 14.26 -0.91
N ARG A 117 -13.63 13.34 -1.52
CA ARG A 117 -14.25 12.20 -0.82
C ARG A 117 -13.21 11.26 -0.23
N HIS A 118 -12.16 10.92 -0.99
CA HIS A 118 -11.06 10.08 -0.50
C HIS A 118 -10.33 10.74 0.66
N ARG A 119 -10.06 12.05 0.61
CA ARG A 119 -9.45 12.77 1.73
C ARG A 119 -10.30 12.73 3.00
N ALA A 120 -11.61 12.91 2.87
CA ALA A 120 -12.53 12.82 4.00
C ALA A 120 -12.51 11.41 4.64
N LEU A 121 -12.61 10.36 3.80
CA LEU A 121 -12.55 8.97 4.25
C LEU A 121 -11.22 8.64 4.92
N LEU A 122 -10.09 9.05 4.35
CA LEU A 122 -8.77 8.83 4.95
C LEU A 122 -8.61 9.54 6.30
N GLY A 123 -9.17 10.75 6.44
CA GLY A 123 -9.24 11.44 7.73
C GLY A 123 -10.11 10.71 8.77
N GLU A 124 -11.16 10.00 8.35
CA GLU A 124 -11.96 9.14 9.22
C GLU A 124 -11.21 7.86 9.61
N VAL A 125 -10.53 7.22 8.65
CA VAL A 125 -9.66 6.05 8.90
C VAL A 125 -8.59 6.40 9.94
N ASP A 126 -7.93 7.56 9.81
CA ASP A 126 -6.91 8.01 10.77
C ASP A 126 -7.49 8.17 12.20
N LYS A 127 -8.70 8.73 12.33
CA LYS A 127 -9.40 8.84 13.63
C LYS A 127 -9.71 7.46 14.22
N LEU A 128 -10.20 6.52 13.40
CA LEU A 128 -10.52 5.16 13.84
C LEU A 128 -9.27 4.38 14.25
N VAL A 129 -8.18 4.54 13.50
CA VAL A 129 -6.85 3.99 13.84
C VAL A 129 -6.37 4.51 15.18
N LYS A 130 -6.44 5.83 15.41
CA LYS A 130 -6.04 6.46 16.69
C LYS A 130 -6.92 6.00 17.86
N ALA A 131 -8.16 5.63 17.60
CA ALA A 131 -9.08 5.05 18.57
C ALA A 131 -8.94 3.51 18.70
N GLU A 132 -7.94 2.90 18.06
CA GLU A 132 -7.71 1.45 18.01
C GLU A 132 -8.88 0.62 17.44
N ARG A 133 -9.81 1.26 16.72
CA ARG A 133 -10.96 0.63 16.07
C ARG A 133 -10.57 0.11 14.68
N TYR A 134 -9.63 -0.82 14.65
CA TYR A 134 -8.99 -1.27 13.41
C TYR A 134 -9.92 -1.99 12.41
N ARG A 135 -10.97 -2.66 12.90
CA ARG A 135 -11.97 -3.30 12.01
C ARG A 135 -12.77 -2.24 11.25
N ASP A 136 -13.32 -1.28 11.98
CA ASP A 136 -14.08 -0.18 11.39
C ASP A 136 -13.18 0.66 10.46
N ALA A 137 -11.93 0.91 10.85
CA ALA A 137 -10.95 1.60 10.01
C ALA A 137 -10.71 0.88 8.68
N ARG A 138 -10.68 -0.46 8.69
CA ARG A 138 -10.52 -1.27 7.48
C ARG A 138 -11.73 -1.17 6.56
N ASP A 139 -12.94 -1.16 7.13
CA ASP A 139 -14.18 -1.07 6.36
C ASP A 139 -14.31 0.28 5.65
N VAL A 140 -13.94 1.37 6.32
CA VAL A 140 -13.91 2.73 5.73
C VAL A 140 -12.80 2.88 4.69
N LEU A 141 -11.66 2.20 4.87
CA LEU A 141 -10.52 2.26 3.95
C LEU A 141 -10.75 1.45 2.64
N ALA A 142 -11.52 0.36 2.71
CA ALA A 142 -11.76 -0.54 1.58
C ALA A 142 -12.25 0.15 0.29
N PRO A 143 -13.27 1.04 0.30
CA PRO A 143 -13.72 1.72 -0.92
C PRO A 143 -12.65 2.63 -1.53
N VAL A 144 -11.83 3.29 -0.71
CA VAL A 144 -10.74 4.15 -1.22
C VAL A 144 -9.73 3.34 -2.03
N LEU A 145 -9.33 2.17 -1.51
CA LEU A 145 -8.40 1.27 -2.21
C LEU A 145 -9.03 0.55 -3.40
N ALA A 146 -10.35 0.36 -3.42
CA ALA A 146 -11.06 -0.21 -4.56
C ALA A 146 -11.12 0.78 -5.74
N GLU A 147 -11.37 2.06 -5.45
CA GLU A 147 -11.40 3.13 -6.45
C GLU A 147 -10.00 3.57 -6.89
N ASN A 148 -9.05 3.65 -5.95
CA ASN A 148 -7.67 4.04 -6.22
C ASN A 148 -6.66 3.12 -5.51
N PRO A 149 -6.35 1.96 -6.11
CA PRO A 149 -5.38 1.01 -5.54
C PRO A 149 -3.95 1.58 -5.40
N ALA A 150 -3.62 2.67 -6.07
CA ALA A 150 -2.28 3.26 -6.04
C ALA A 150 -2.16 4.44 -5.04
N GLN A 151 -3.23 4.76 -4.29
CA GLN A 151 -3.22 5.87 -3.36
C GLN A 151 -2.26 5.62 -2.18
N ARG A 152 -1.19 6.41 -2.13
CA ARG A 152 -0.07 6.21 -1.19
C ARG A 152 -0.50 6.22 0.27
N GLU A 153 -1.30 7.21 0.67
CA GLU A 153 -1.79 7.36 2.05
C GLU A 153 -2.71 6.20 2.46
N ALA A 154 -3.63 5.79 1.57
CA ALA A 154 -4.50 4.65 1.79
C ALA A 154 -3.70 3.36 2.01
N ARG A 155 -2.64 3.14 1.22
CA ARG A 155 -1.73 2.00 1.38
C ARG A 155 -0.93 2.04 2.68
N GLN A 156 -0.51 3.23 3.13
CA GLN A 156 0.16 3.38 4.42
C GLN A 156 -0.77 3.02 5.59
N LEU A 157 -2.00 3.54 5.57
CA LEU A 157 -3.02 3.22 6.58
C LEU A 157 -3.40 1.72 6.55
N GLN A 158 -3.50 1.12 5.36
CA GLN A 158 -3.75 -0.32 5.22
C GLN A 158 -2.68 -1.14 5.94
N ARG A 159 -1.41 -0.86 5.68
CA ARG A 159 -0.28 -1.56 6.30
C ARG A 159 -0.32 -1.45 7.82
N LEU A 160 -0.54 -0.24 8.33
CA LEU A 160 -0.61 0.00 9.77
C LEU A 160 -1.77 -0.75 10.43
N ILE A 161 -2.96 -0.77 9.80
CA ILE A 161 -4.11 -1.53 10.28
C ILE A 161 -3.78 -3.03 10.30
N GLU A 162 -3.16 -3.55 9.25
CA GLU A 162 -2.80 -4.96 9.15
C GLU A 162 -1.72 -5.37 10.16
N GLU A 163 -0.73 -4.52 10.41
CA GLU A 163 0.29 -4.75 11.45
C GLU A 163 -0.32 -4.85 12.84
N LYS A 164 -1.29 -3.98 13.16
CA LYS A 164 -1.97 -3.94 14.46
C LYS A 164 -3.01 -5.03 14.65
N THR A 165 -3.63 -5.50 13.57
CA THR A 165 -4.67 -6.54 13.61
C THR A 165 -4.13 -7.96 13.43
N THR A 166 -2.97 -8.10 12.80
CA THR A 166 -2.29 -9.39 12.72
C THR A 166 -1.80 -9.75 14.12
N LYS A 167 -2.43 -10.76 14.73
CA LYS A 167 -1.96 -11.32 16.01
C LYS A 167 -0.45 -11.54 15.91
N PRO A 168 0.36 -11.10 16.89
CA PRO A 168 1.77 -11.42 16.91
C PRO A 168 1.91 -12.92 16.70
N ALA A 169 2.80 -13.31 15.76
CA ALA A 169 3.09 -14.70 15.46
C ALA A 169 3.27 -15.41 16.80
N VAL A 170 2.36 -16.37 17.06
CA VAL A 170 2.17 -17.11 18.32
C VAL A 170 3.46 -17.05 19.13
N ALA A 171 3.45 -16.31 20.25
CA ALA A 171 4.55 -16.39 21.21
C ALA A 171 4.80 -17.88 21.38
N LEU A 172 5.98 -18.36 20.97
CA LEU A 172 6.30 -19.78 21.07
C LEU A 172 5.92 -20.18 22.49
N LEU A 173 4.97 -21.10 22.63
CA LEU A 173 4.73 -21.70 23.91
C LEU A 173 6.07 -22.35 24.28
N GLN A 174 6.75 -21.77 25.24
CA GLN A 174 7.96 -22.33 25.80
C GLN A 174 7.53 -23.10 27.03
N LEU A 175 7.97 -24.35 27.11
CA LEU A 175 7.82 -25.12 28.32
C LEU A 175 8.58 -24.36 29.43
N ARG A 176 7.90 -23.99 30.50
CA ARG A 176 8.49 -23.28 31.64
C ARG A 176 8.36 -24.17 32.86
N SER A 177 9.49 -24.68 33.32
CA SER A 177 9.54 -25.34 34.61
C SER A 177 9.28 -24.30 35.72
N SER A 178 8.54 -24.68 36.77
CA SER A 178 8.38 -23.83 37.96
C SER A 178 9.63 -23.84 38.85
N VAL A 179 10.63 -24.66 38.50
CA VAL A 179 11.86 -24.89 39.26
C VAL A 179 13.03 -24.25 38.52
N THR A 180 13.47 -23.10 39.02
CA THR A 180 14.62 -22.37 38.46
C THR A 180 15.98 -22.90 38.93
N LYS A 181 15.99 -23.87 39.86
CA LYS A 181 17.22 -24.47 40.37
C LYS A 181 17.66 -25.64 39.48
N PRO A 182 18.95 -25.76 39.16
CA PRO A 182 19.45 -26.85 38.34
C PRO A 182 19.23 -28.21 39.02
N ILE A 183 19.01 -29.24 38.21
CA ILE A 183 18.77 -30.61 38.66
C ILE A 183 19.97 -31.50 38.34
N SER A 184 20.21 -32.48 39.22
CA SER A 184 21.18 -33.54 38.99
C SER A 184 20.44 -34.87 38.89
N LEU A 185 20.64 -35.59 37.79
CA LEU A 185 20.06 -36.90 37.54
C LEU A 185 21.12 -37.88 37.09
N GLU A 186 21.11 -39.06 37.70
CA GLU A 186 21.87 -40.21 37.26
C GLU A 186 20.92 -41.39 37.09
N LEU A 187 20.53 -41.64 35.83
CA LEU A 187 19.66 -42.74 35.44
C LEU A 187 20.39 -43.58 34.41
N LYS A 188 20.55 -44.87 34.68
CA LYS A 188 21.25 -45.81 33.79
C LYS A 188 20.27 -46.87 33.33
N ASP A 189 20.14 -47.00 32.02
CA ASP A 189 19.28 -47.99 31.37
C ASP A 189 17.84 -47.97 31.92
N VAL A 190 17.20 -46.79 31.93
CA VAL A 190 15.84 -46.63 32.48
C VAL A 190 14.83 -46.46 31.33
N PRO A 191 13.62 -47.06 31.41
CA PRO A 191 12.56 -46.81 30.44
C PRO A 191 12.26 -45.31 30.29
N LEU A 192 12.18 -44.83 29.06
CA LEU A 192 12.05 -43.42 28.73
C LEU A 192 10.85 -42.75 29.43
N ARG A 193 9.70 -43.44 29.47
CA ARG A 193 8.49 -42.95 30.13
C ARG A 193 8.73 -42.69 31.62
N THR A 194 9.43 -43.60 32.30
CA THR A 194 9.83 -43.43 33.69
C THR A 194 10.76 -42.23 33.89
N VAL A 195 11.71 -42.01 32.97
CA VAL A 195 12.60 -40.83 33.02
C VAL A 195 11.78 -39.53 32.96
N PHE A 196 10.85 -39.43 32.01
CA PHE A 196 9.97 -38.27 31.91
C PHE A 196 9.02 -38.13 33.09
N ASP A 197 8.54 -39.21 33.72
CA ASP A 197 7.73 -39.15 34.94
C ASP A 197 8.53 -38.58 36.13
N VAL A 198 9.83 -38.88 36.22
CA VAL A 198 10.71 -38.28 37.24
C VAL A 198 10.88 -36.78 36.97
N ILE A 199 11.14 -36.39 35.72
CA ILE A 199 11.28 -34.99 35.33
C ILE A 199 9.96 -34.22 35.55
N ALA A 200 8.83 -34.82 35.20
CA ALA A 200 7.49 -34.28 35.38
C ALA A 200 7.25 -33.88 36.84
N ARG A 201 7.55 -34.79 37.77
CA ARG A 201 7.43 -34.55 39.21
C ARG A 201 8.44 -33.54 39.74
N ALA A 202 9.69 -33.60 39.28
CA ALA A 202 10.75 -32.71 39.74
C ALA A 202 10.55 -31.26 39.28
N ALA A 203 10.01 -31.05 38.07
CA ALA A 203 9.89 -29.74 37.44
C ALA A 203 8.45 -29.21 37.34
N ASN A 204 7.47 -29.96 37.85
CA ASN A 204 6.03 -29.71 37.73
C ASN A 204 5.57 -29.55 36.27
N LEU A 205 5.99 -30.49 35.44
CA LEU A 205 5.69 -30.55 34.01
C LEU A 205 4.83 -31.79 33.70
N ASN A 206 4.08 -31.74 32.60
CA ASN A 206 3.25 -32.83 32.10
C ASN A 206 3.73 -33.24 30.70
N PHE A 207 3.91 -34.53 30.49
CA PHE A 207 4.33 -35.07 29.21
C PHE A 207 3.27 -36.03 28.67
N LEU A 208 2.80 -35.77 27.46
CA LEU A 208 1.98 -36.68 26.67
C LEU A 208 2.88 -37.39 25.67
N PHE A 209 2.59 -38.65 25.34
CA PHE A 209 3.34 -39.39 24.35
C PHE A 209 2.43 -39.73 23.17
N ASP A 210 2.92 -39.46 21.97
CA ASP A 210 2.29 -39.97 20.76
C ASP A 210 2.31 -41.50 20.73
N LYS A 211 1.31 -42.10 20.08
CA LYS A 211 1.14 -43.56 19.99
C LYS A 211 2.33 -44.27 19.33
N ASP A 212 3.07 -43.57 18.47
CA ASP A 212 4.18 -44.12 17.71
C ASP A 212 5.52 -44.01 18.48
N VAL A 213 5.49 -43.48 19.72
CA VAL A 213 6.64 -43.55 20.63
C VAL A 213 6.76 -44.96 21.21
N ARG A 214 7.83 -45.64 20.81
CA ARG A 214 8.20 -46.98 21.28
C ARG A 214 8.24 -47.08 22.81
N ALA A 215 7.48 -48.04 23.36
CA ALA A 215 7.39 -48.25 24.81
C ALA A 215 8.65 -48.90 25.41
N ASP A 216 9.45 -49.57 24.60
CA ASP A 216 10.66 -50.30 24.97
C ASP A 216 11.94 -49.43 24.93
N LEU A 217 11.82 -48.13 24.62
CA LEU A 217 12.95 -47.21 24.62
C LEU A 217 13.53 -47.07 26.03
N ARG A 218 14.82 -47.34 26.16
CA ARG A 218 15.60 -47.17 27.38
C ARG A 218 16.69 -46.14 27.12
N THR A 219 16.92 -45.28 28.11
CA THR A 219 17.91 -44.21 27.99
C THR A 219 18.77 -44.13 29.25
N THR A 220 20.02 -43.73 29.05
CA THR A 220 20.97 -43.46 30.13
C THR A 220 21.26 -41.97 30.10
N ILE A 221 21.00 -41.29 31.20
CA ILE A 221 21.30 -39.88 31.37
C ILE A 221 22.06 -39.64 32.66
N VAL A 222 23.19 -38.96 32.54
CA VAL A 222 24.00 -38.53 33.67
C VAL A 222 24.25 -37.04 33.48
N VAL A 223 23.55 -36.23 34.27
CA VAL A 223 23.62 -34.77 34.23
C VAL A 223 23.83 -34.26 35.65
N ARG A 224 24.72 -33.28 35.81
CA ARG A 224 25.00 -32.61 37.07
C ARG A 224 24.78 -31.13 36.87
N ASP A 225 23.99 -30.54 37.76
CA ASP A 225 23.66 -29.12 37.78
C ASP A 225 23.17 -28.57 36.41
N ALA A 226 22.29 -29.32 35.75
CA ALA A 226 21.73 -28.94 34.46
C ALA A 226 20.34 -28.29 34.59
N GLN A 227 20.01 -27.37 33.69
CA GLN A 227 18.65 -26.81 33.58
C GLN A 227 17.70 -27.88 33.03
N VAL A 228 16.46 -27.89 33.53
CA VAL A 228 15.45 -28.90 33.17
C VAL A 228 15.25 -28.96 31.64
N GLU A 229 15.19 -27.80 31.01
CA GLU A 229 14.95 -27.65 29.58
C GLU A 229 16.09 -28.26 28.73
N ASP A 230 17.33 -28.17 29.20
CA ASP A 230 18.49 -28.75 28.51
C ASP A 230 18.56 -30.26 28.69
N VAL A 231 18.19 -30.77 29.87
CA VAL A 231 18.04 -32.21 30.13
C VAL A 231 16.98 -32.81 29.21
N ILE A 232 15.82 -32.16 29.08
CA ILE A 232 14.75 -32.60 28.17
C ILE A 232 15.25 -32.64 26.73
N LYS A 233 15.87 -31.56 26.24
CA LYS A 233 16.43 -31.50 24.87
C LYS A 233 17.44 -32.61 24.62
N LEU A 234 18.31 -32.90 25.59
CA LEU A 234 19.32 -33.96 25.48
C LEU A 234 18.64 -35.33 25.31
N ILE A 235 17.67 -35.65 26.17
CA ILE A 235 16.93 -36.91 26.10
C ILE A 235 16.23 -37.05 24.75
N LEU A 236 15.56 -36.00 24.27
CA LEU A 236 14.85 -36.02 23.00
C LEU A 236 15.83 -36.26 21.83
N ALA A 237 16.94 -35.54 21.80
CA ALA A 237 17.95 -35.65 20.76
C ALA A 237 18.58 -37.06 20.70
N THR A 238 18.92 -37.65 21.85
CA THR A 238 19.53 -38.99 21.91
C THR A 238 18.56 -40.09 21.47
N ASN A 239 17.25 -39.90 21.65
CA ASN A 239 16.24 -40.91 21.34
C ASN A 239 15.49 -40.67 20.02
N GLN A 240 15.95 -39.74 19.17
CA GLN A 240 15.26 -39.35 17.93
C GLN A 240 13.80 -38.94 18.17
N LEU A 241 13.56 -38.19 19.23
CA LEU A 241 12.25 -37.64 19.59
C LEU A 241 12.26 -36.12 19.47
N GLU A 242 11.08 -35.53 19.40
CA GLU A 242 10.85 -34.10 19.39
C GLU A 242 9.67 -33.76 20.31
N GLN A 243 9.54 -32.49 20.70
CA GLN A 243 8.43 -32.03 21.53
C GLN A 243 7.58 -30.94 20.86
N LYS A 244 6.27 -30.99 21.11
CA LYS A 244 5.33 -29.89 20.86
C LYS A 244 4.81 -29.38 22.19
N VAL A 245 5.09 -28.12 22.50
CA VAL A 245 4.56 -27.48 23.70
C VAL A 245 3.08 -27.17 23.49
N LEU A 246 2.22 -27.73 24.35
CA LEU A 246 0.78 -27.53 24.29
C LEU A 246 0.35 -26.34 25.18
N ASN A 247 1.06 -26.12 26.28
CA ASN A 247 0.94 -24.97 27.17
C ASN A 247 2.21 -24.86 28.04
N GLU A 248 2.28 -23.87 28.94
CA GLU A 248 3.47 -23.59 29.75
C GLU A 248 3.98 -24.79 30.55
N THR A 249 3.10 -25.72 30.97
CA THR A 249 3.46 -26.89 31.78
C THR A 249 3.32 -28.21 31.05
N THR A 250 2.85 -28.26 29.80
CA THR A 250 2.49 -29.51 29.10
C THR A 250 3.13 -29.60 27.73
N ALA A 251 3.81 -30.72 27.47
CA ALA A 251 4.42 -31.04 26.17
C ALA A 251 3.95 -32.39 25.64
N LEU A 252 3.76 -32.49 24.32
CA LEU A 252 3.58 -33.74 23.59
C LEU A 252 4.93 -34.19 23.02
N ILE A 253 5.35 -35.40 23.34
CA ILE A 253 6.57 -36.05 22.85
C ILE A 253 6.21 -36.98 21.70
N TYR A 254 6.93 -36.87 20.58
CA TYR A 254 6.66 -37.67 19.38
C TYR A 254 7.96 -38.04 18.64
N PRO A 255 7.94 -39.07 17.77
CA PRO A 255 9.10 -39.46 16.98
C PRO A 255 9.54 -38.36 16.00
N ASN A 256 10.83 -38.07 15.94
CA ASN A 256 11.43 -37.11 15.02
C ASN A 256 11.51 -37.67 13.58
N THR A 257 10.33 -37.98 13.02
CA THR A 257 10.17 -38.44 11.65
C THR A 257 9.61 -37.32 10.79
N PRO A 258 9.93 -37.26 9.48
CA PRO A 258 9.40 -36.23 8.58
C PRO A 258 7.86 -36.15 8.54
N GLN A 259 7.19 -37.28 8.76
CA GLN A 259 5.73 -37.35 8.82
C GLN A 259 5.18 -36.67 10.07
N LYS A 260 5.67 -37.05 11.26
CA LYS A 260 5.21 -36.47 12.54
C LYS A 260 5.61 -35.02 12.70
N LEU A 261 6.79 -34.63 12.21
CA LEU A 261 7.19 -33.23 12.15
C LEU A 261 6.15 -32.41 11.40
N ARG A 262 5.69 -32.82 10.21
CA ARG A 262 4.66 -32.08 9.47
C ARG A 262 3.29 -32.10 10.15
N GLU A 263 2.95 -33.19 10.84
CA GLU A 263 1.69 -33.34 11.56
C GLU A 263 1.59 -32.41 12.77
N TYR A 264 2.68 -32.27 13.52
CA TYR A 264 2.70 -31.49 14.76
C TYR A 264 3.27 -30.08 14.62
N GLN A 265 3.98 -29.78 13.54
CA GLN A 265 4.53 -28.46 13.30
C GLN A 265 3.43 -27.40 13.19
N ASP A 266 3.52 -26.38 14.04
CA ASP A 266 2.66 -25.21 13.93
C ASP A 266 3.15 -24.36 12.76
N LEU A 267 2.26 -24.13 11.81
CA LEU A 267 2.49 -23.24 10.67
C LEU A 267 1.64 -22.00 10.85
N VAL A 268 2.25 -20.85 10.69
CA VAL A 268 1.58 -19.55 10.73
C VAL A 268 1.79 -18.84 9.40
N VAL A 269 0.77 -18.11 8.97
CA VAL A 269 0.85 -17.26 7.78
C VAL A 269 1.10 -15.83 8.26
N LYS A 270 2.14 -15.19 7.74
CA LYS A 270 2.46 -13.80 8.02
C LYS A 270 2.69 -13.04 6.73
N SER A 271 2.07 -11.87 6.64
CA SER A 271 2.28 -10.90 5.56
C SER A 271 3.32 -9.88 6.00
N PHE A 272 4.26 -9.59 5.12
CA PHE A 272 5.36 -8.65 5.28
C PHE A 272 5.26 -7.58 4.20
N TYR A 273 5.07 -6.34 4.62
CA TYR A 273 5.14 -5.20 3.72
C TYR A 273 6.57 -4.68 3.68
N ILE A 274 7.13 -4.57 2.47
CA ILE A 274 8.50 -4.12 2.26
C ILE A 274 8.44 -2.67 1.76
N ALA A 275 9.18 -1.76 2.39
CA ALA A 275 9.10 -0.33 2.11
C ALA A 275 10.08 0.12 1.02
N ASN A 276 11.34 -0.29 1.13
CA ASN A 276 12.48 0.20 0.38
C ASN A 276 13.14 -0.89 -0.47
N ALA A 277 13.17 -2.13 0.03
CA ALA A 277 13.81 -3.25 -0.66
C ALA A 277 12.94 -3.85 -1.79
N ASP A 278 13.59 -4.49 -2.75
CA ASP A 278 12.92 -5.27 -3.79
C ASP A 278 12.35 -6.57 -3.20
N VAL A 279 11.04 -6.80 -3.38
CA VAL A 279 10.35 -7.96 -2.80
C VAL A 279 10.84 -9.29 -3.37
N ARG A 280 11.26 -9.36 -4.65
CA ARG A 280 11.80 -10.60 -5.23
C ARG A 280 13.15 -10.96 -4.63
N GLN A 281 14.05 -9.99 -4.52
CA GLN A 281 15.37 -10.17 -3.91
C GLN A 281 15.22 -10.60 -2.45
N THR A 282 14.35 -9.92 -1.71
CA THR A 282 14.05 -10.25 -0.30
C THR A 282 13.48 -11.66 -0.17
N ALA A 283 12.53 -12.04 -1.02
CA ALA A 283 12.00 -13.40 -1.05
C ALA A 283 13.08 -14.44 -1.38
N ASN A 284 13.98 -14.16 -2.32
CA ASN A 284 15.07 -15.06 -2.65
C ASN A 284 16.07 -15.22 -1.51
N LEU A 285 16.37 -14.14 -0.79
CA LEU A 285 17.19 -14.18 0.43
C LEU A 285 16.54 -15.11 1.47
N ILE A 286 15.25 -14.91 1.74
CA ILE A 286 14.50 -15.71 2.73
C ILE A 286 14.47 -17.19 2.31
N ARG A 287 14.17 -17.50 1.04
CA ARG A 287 14.20 -18.89 0.54
C ARG A 287 15.58 -19.54 0.71
N THR A 288 16.65 -18.79 0.48
CA THR A 288 18.03 -19.30 0.56
C THR A 288 18.45 -19.56 2.01
N ILE A 289 18.18 -18.61 2.92
CA ILE A 289 18.64 -18.69 4.31
C ILE A 289 17.74 -19.60 5.16
N LEU A 290 16.42 -19.48 5.02
CA LEU A 290 15.46 -20.22 5.85
C LEU A 290 15.00 -21.53 5.22
N LYS A 291 15.32 -21.79 3.94
CA LYS A 291 14.86 -22.97 3.17
C LYS A 291 13.34 -23.09 3.11
N THR A 292 12.63 -21.98 3.27
CA THR A 292 11.17 -21.88 3.17
C THR A 292 10.70 -22.12 1.74
N ARG A 293 9.59 -22.85 1.60
CA ARG A 293 8.96 -23.14 0.29
C ARG A 293 7.71 -22.30 0.04
N ASP A 294 6.92 -22.08 1.08
CA ASP A 294 5.60 -21.44 0.97
C ASP A 294 5.74 -19.91 1.10
N ILE A 295 6.23 -19.27 0.03
CA ILE A 295 6.30 -17.81 -0.10
C ILE A 295 5.55 -17.35 -1.34
N PHE A 296 4.64 -16.42 -1.15
CA PHE A 296 3.92 -15.69 -2.19
C PHE A 296 4.36 -14.21 -2.22
N ILE A 297 4.38 -13.62 -3.42
CA ILE A 297 4.84 -12.25 -3.65
C ILE A 297 3.75 -11.50 -4.42
N ASP A 298 3.41 -10.30 -3.94
CA ASP A 298 2.64 -9.32 -4.69
C ASP A 298 3.52 -8.08 -4.93
N GLU A 299 3.97 -7.91 -6.16
CA GLU A 299 4.84 -6.81 -6.58
C GLU A 299 4.13 -5.46 -6.61
N LYS A 300 2.83 -5.44 -6.86
CA LYS A 300 2.07 -4.18 -6.91
C LYS A 300 1.96 -3.58 -5.51
N LEU A 301 1.95 -4.44 -4.50
CA LEU A 301 1.84 -4.05 -3.09
C LEU A 301 3.18 -4.06 -2.35
N ASN A 302 4.26 -4.46 -3.02
CA ASN A 302 5.54 -4.80 -2.42
C ASN A 302 5.36 -5.67 -1.15
N LEU A 303 4.55 -6.72 -1.29
CA LEU A 303 4.10 -7.59 -0.21
C LEU A 303 4.68 -8.99 -0.37
N LEU A 304 5.19 -9.54 0.73
CA LEU A 304 5.65 -10.92 0.84
C LEU A 304 4.76 -11.66 1.85
N VAL A 305 4.10 -12.73 1.42
CA VAL A 305 3.30 -13.58 2.31
C VAL A 305 4.04 -14.90 2.50
N MET A 306 4.29 -15.29 3.74
CA MET A 306 5.05 -16.48 4.10
C MET A 306 4.22 -17.36 5.02
N LYS A 307 4.19 -18.67 4.74
CA LYS A 307 3.66 -19.70 5.64
C LYS A 307 4.81 -20.56 6.14
N ASP A 308 5.11 -20.49 7.43
CA ASP A 308 6.20 -21.28 8.01
C ASP A 308 6.02 -21.40 9.53
N THR A 309 6.97 -22.05 10.19
CA THR A 309 7.08 -22.09 11.65
C THR A 309 7.20 -20.69 12.25
N PRO A 310 6.67 -20.45 13.47
CA PRO A 310 6.85 -19.19 14.17
C PRO A 310 8.32 -18.74 14.27
N ASN A 311 9.26 -19.68 14.37
CA ASN A 311 10.69 -19.39 14.39
C ASN A 311 11.21 -18.84 13.08
N ALA A 312 10.88 -19.49 11.96
CA ALA A 312 11.24 -19.03 10.64
C ALA A 312 10.63 -17.65 10.36
N ILE A 313 9.38 -17.42 10.75
CA ILE A 313 8.72 -16.10 10.62
C ILE A 313 9.47 -15.01 11.38
N ARG A 314 9.89 -15.24 12.64
CA ARG A 314 10.68 -14.23 13.40
C ARG A 314 12.07 -13.98 12.82
N LEU A 315 12.70 -15.00 12.25
CA LEU A 315 13.97 -14.82 11.56
C LEU A 315 13.78 -14.04 10.26
N ALA A 316 12.69 -14.30 9.52
CA ALA A 316 12.30 -13.53 8.35
C ALA A 316 12.03 -12.06 8.72
N GLU A 317 11.32 -11.77 9.82
CA GLU A 317 11.13 -10.40 10.34
C GLU A 317 12.48 -9.67 10.50
N LYS A 318 13.47 -10.31 11.13
CA LYS A 318 14.80 -9.72 11.32
C LYS A 318 15.57 -9.53 10.01
N LEU A 319 15.50 -10.50 9.10
CA LEU A 319 16.18 -10.42 7.80
C LEU A 319 15.58 -9.30 6.92
N ILE A 320 14.26 -9.19 6.90
CA ILE A 320 13.55 -8.14 6.17
C ILE A 320 13.90 -6.78 6.78
N ALA A 321 13.80 -6.64 8.11
CA ALA A 321 14.13 -5.39 8.79
C ALA A 321 15.58 -4.95 8.57
N ALA A 322 16.54 -5.87 8.39
CA ALA A 322 17.93 -5.56 8.07
C ALA A 322 18.14 -5.15 6.61
N GLN A 323 17.33 -5.70 5.69
CA GLN A 323 17.40 -5.41 4.26
C GLN A 323 16.63 -4.14 3.87
N ASP A 324 15.61 -3.78 4.65
CA ASP A 324 14.66 -2.69 4.37
C ASP A 324 15.04 -1.35 5.04
N ILE A 325 16.29 -1.24 5.55
CA ILE A 325 16.88 -0.04 6.16
C ILE A 325 17.17 1.03 5.11
#